data_AF-A0A2D6ET32-F1
#
_entry.id   AF-A0A2D6ET32-F1
#
_cell.length_a   1.000
_cell.length_b   1.000
_cell.length_c   1.000
_cell.angle_alpha   90.00
_cell.angle_beta   90.00
_cell.angle_gamma   90.00
#
_symmetry.space_group_name_H-M   'P 1'
#
loop_
_entity.id
_entity.type
_entity.pdbx_description
1 polymer ?
#
loop_
_entity_poly.entity_id
_entity_poly.type
_entity_poly.pdbx_seq_one_letter_code
_entity_poly.pdbx_strand_id
1 'polypeptide(L)'
;MAGLHHSIIDVDAFSLQNIFELNYGIKPGNAALVDIGASKTSLNVLRGASSEFIRDIPVGCDQINQQIISYLDCSAEESEKLKFGKHPDKISPEDLLGKMTLRKQELNLQKPPGER
;
A
#
# COMPACT_ATOMS: atom_id res chain seq x y z
N MET A 1 -17.36 11.32 -19.62
CA MET A 1 -16.67 10.01 -19.64
C MET A 1 -15.62 10.03 -20.74
N ALA A 2 -14.49 9.34 -20.57
CA ALA A 2 -13.33 9.45 -21.47
C ALA A 2 -13.45 8.72 -22.84
N GLY A 3 -14.58 8.06 -23.13
CA GLY A 3 -14.83 7.43 -24.44
C GLY A 3 -14.09 6.11 -24.72
N LEU A 4 -13.60 5.43 -23.67
CA LEU A 4 -12.87 4.16 -23.79
C LEU A 4 -13.80 2.94 -23.70
N HIS A 5 -13.41 1.85 -24.37
CA HIS A 5 -14.09 0.56 -24.31
C HIS A 5 -13.23 -0.45 -23.52
N HIS A 6 -13.78 -1.02 -22.45
CA HIS A 6 -13.07 -2.01 -21.63
C HIS A 6 -13.20 -3.42 -22.25
N SER A 7 -12.09 -4.13 -22.35
CA SER A 7 -12.09 -5.53 -22.83
C SER A 7 -11.87 -6.53 -21.69
N ILE A 8 -11.08 -6.14 -20.69
CA ILE A 8 -10.72 -6.98 -19.54
C ILE A 8 -10.80 -6.11 -18.29
N ILE A 9 -11.37 -6.67 -17.23
CA ILE A 9 -11.37 -6.10 -15.88
C ILE A 9 -10.66 -7.12 -15.01
N ASP A 10 -9.55 -6.73 -14.40
CA ASP A 10 -8.71 -7.59 -13.58
C ASP A 10 -8.83 -7.23 -12.09
N VAL A 11 -8.37 -8.12 -11.23
CA VAL A 11 -8.23 -7.89 -9.79
C VAL A 11 -6.86 -7.28 -9.53
N ASP A 12 -6.81 -6.18 -8.78
CA ASP A 12 -5.59 -5.44 -8.46
C ASP A 12 -4.45 -6.31 -7.92
N ALA A 13 -4.76 -7.20 -6.97
CA ALA A 13 -3.81 -8.14 -6.38
C ALA A 13 -3.17 -9.09 -7.41
N PHE A 14 -3.93 -9.48 -8.45
CA PHE A 14 -3.43 -10.34 -9.54
C PHE A 14 -2.69 -9.54 -10.59
N SER A 15 -3.11 -8.31 -10.89
CA SER A 15 -2.33 -7.42 -11.75
C SER A 15 -0.92 -7.19 -11.20
N LEU A 16 -0.76 -6.99 -9.88
CA LEU A 16 0.56 -6.88 -9.24
C LEU A 16 1.35 -8.20 -9.28
N GLN A 17 0.68 -9.34 -9.07
CA GLN A 17 1.30 -10.65 -9.20
C GLN A 17 1.82 -10.90 -10.62
N ASN A 18 1.04 -10.55 -11.65
CA ASN A 18 1.44 -10.66 -13.05
C ASN A 18 2.73 -9.86 -13.31
N ILE A 19 2.82 -8.63 -12.79
CA ILE A 19 4.03 -7.80 -12.89
C ILE A 19 5.21 -8.46 -12.16
N PHE A 20 4.99 -9.01 -10.97
CA PHE A 20 6.03 -9.70 -10.19
C PHE A 20 6.56 -10.94 -10.94
N GLU A 21 5.67 -11.80 -11.42
CA GLU A 21 6.02 -13.02 -12.16
C GLU A 21 6.73 -12.69 -13.47
N LEU A 22 6.29 -11.65 -14.18
CA LEU A 22 6.93 -11.22 -15.42
C LEU A 22 8.38 -10.75 -15.21
N ASN A 23 8.64 -10.00 -14.13
CA ASN A 23 9.96 -9.42 -13.88
C ASN A 23 10.94 -10.40 -13.21
N TYR A 24 10.44 -11.31 -12.37
CA TYR A 24 11.28 -12.13 -11.52
C TYR A 24 11.15 -13.64 -11.75
N GLY A 25 10.19 -14.04 -12.60
CA GLY A 25 9.79 -15.44 -12.78
C GLY A 25 9.04 -15.98 -11.56
N ILE A 26 8.52 -17.20 -11.69
CA ILE A 26 7.91 -17.92 -10.57
C ILE A 26 9.04 -18.32 -9.60
N LYS A 27 9.06 -17.72 -8.42
CA LYS A 27 10.07 -18.03 -7.39
C LYS A 27 9.65 -19.27 -6.59
N PRO A 28 10.57 -20.21 -6.31
CA PRO A 28 10.31 -21.24 -5.32
C PRO A 28 10.24 -20.59 -3.92
N GLY A 29 9.18 -20.87 -3.17
CA GLY A 29 8.98 -20.35 -1.81
C GLY A 29 7.76 -19.43 -1.67
N ASN A 30 7.70 -18.70 -0.56
CA ASN A 30 6.61 -17.80 -0.25
C ASN A 30 7.00 -16.35 -0.53
N ALA A 31 6.10 -15.57 -1.11
CA ALA A 31 6.27 -14.12 -1.33
C ALA A 31 5.06 -13.37 -0.79
N ALA A 32 5.26 -12.16 -0.27
CA ALA A 32 4.17 -11.27 0.10
C ALA A 32 4.29 -10.00 -0.75
N LEU A 33 3.32 -9.81 -1.64
CA LEU A 33 3.20 -8.61 -2.45
C LEU A 33 2.33 -7.62 -1.69
N VAL A 34 2.86 -6.43 -1.45
CA VAL A 34 2.17 -5.36 -0.71
C VAL A 34 2.07 -4.13 -1.60
N ASP A 35 0.85 -3.78 -1.98
CA ASP A 35 0.53 -2.52 -2.67
C ASP A 35 0.05 -1.49 -1.65
N ILE A 36 0.79 -0.40 -1.47
CA ILE A 36 0.46 0.67 -0.51
C ILE A 36 -0.01 1.89 -1.30
N GLY A 37 -1.33 2.00 -1.47
CA GLY A 37 -1.97 3.15 -2.10
C GLY A 37 -2.21 4.32 -1.16
N ALA A 38 -3.00 5.29 -1.61
CA ALA A 38 -3.41 6.45 -0.82
C ALA A 38 -4.41 6.07 0.29
N SER A 39 -5.55 5.49 -0.08
CA SER A 39 -6.63 5.16 0.87
C SER A 39 -6.70 3.67 1.23
N LYS A 40 -5.98 2.81 0.51
CA LYS A 40 -6.04 1.35 0.65
C LYS A 40 -4.65 0.74 0.52
N THR A 41 -4.40 -0.30 1.30
CA THR A 41 -3.25 -1.19 1.15
C THR A 41 -3.77 -2.59 0.80
N SER A 42 -3.25 -3.20 -0.26
CA SER A 42 -3.59 -4.57 -0.66
C SER A 42 -2.42 -5.52 -0.40
N LEU A 43 -2.71 -6.70 0.14
CA LEU A 43 -1.74 -7.75 0.43
C LEU A 43 -2.12 -9.01 -0.35
N ASN A 44 -1.17 -9.57 -1.10
CA ASN A 44 -1.28 -10.86 -1.76
C ASN A 44 -0.10 -11.77 -1.34
N VAL A 45 -0.39 -12.87 -0.66
CA VAL A 45 0.62 -13.86 -0.25
C VAL A 45 0.61 -15.03 -1.23
N LEU A 46 1.78 -15.28 -1.82
CA LEU A 46 2.00 -16.30 -2.84
C LEU A 46 2.79 -17.48 -2.28
N ARG A 47 2.49 -18.68 -2.80
CA ARG A 47 3.33 -19.88 -2.71
C ARG A 47 3.61 -20.36 -4.14
N GLY A 48 4.81 -20.10 -4.65
CA GLY A 48 5.08 -20.23 -6.08
C GLY A 48 4.20 -19.25 -6.88
N ALA A 49 3.39 -19.77 -7.81
CA ALA A 49 2.43 -18.98 -8.59
C ALA A 49 1.00 -18.97 -7.99
N SER A 50 0.78 -19.69 -6.88
CA SER A 50 -0.53 -19.76 -6.24
C SER A 50 -0.69 -18.60 -5.27
N SER A 51 -1.80 -17.86 -5.38
CA SER A 51 -2.22 -16.89 -4.36
C SER A 51 -2.95 -17.62 -3.24
N GLU A 52 -2.37 -17.61 -2.05
CA GLU A 52 -2.88 -18.31 -0.87
C GLU A 52 -3.72 -17.39 0.02
N PHE A 53 -3.51 -16.08 -0.08
CA PHE A 53 -4.20 -15.09 0.75
C PHE A 53 -4.22 -13.72 0.08
N ILE A 54 -5.41 -13.12 -0.02
CA ILE A 54 -5.60 -11.76 -0.48
C ILE A 54 -6.36 -10.97 0.59
N ARG A 55 -5.91 -9.76 0.87
CA ARG A 55 -6.60 -8.86 1.79
C ARG A 55 -6.42 -7.40 1.44
N ASP A 56 -7.53 -6.70 1.47
CA ASP A 56 -7.57 -5.25 1.48
C ASP A 56 -7.63 -4.70 2.91
N ILE A 57 -6.87 -3.63 3.13
CA ILE A 57 -6.79 -2.88 4.37
C ILE A 57 -7.19 -1.44 4.04
N PRO A 58 -8.22 -0.86 4.69
CA PRO A 58 -8.74 0.47 4.38
C PRO A 58 -7.86 1.58 5.01
N VAL A 59 -6.54 1.44 4.85
CA VAL A 59 -5.52 2.40 5.29
C VAL A 59 -4.44 2.43 4.22
N GLY A 60 -3.96 3.61 3.90
CA GLY A 60 -2.80 3.83 3.04
C GLY A 60 -2.07 5.10 3.43
N CYS A 61 -1.36 5.69 2.48
CA CYS A 61 -0.55 6.89 2.71
C CYS A 61 -1.36 8.14 3.09
N ASP A 62 -2.68 8.17 2.89
CA ASP A 62 -3.52 9.30 3.30
C ASP A 62 -3.50 9.52 4.82
N GLN A 63 -3.33 8.46 5.62
CA GLN A 63 -3.20 8.60 7.06
C GLN A 63 -1.94 9.41 7.43
N ILE A 64 -0.86 9.26 6.65
CA ILE A 64 0.36 10.04 6.83
C ILE A 64 0.05 11.50 6.52
N ASN A 65 -0.59 11.77 5.38
CA ASN A 65 -0.94 13.14 5.00
C ASN A 65 -1.83 13.82 6.03
N GLN A 66 -2.85 13.11 6.53
CA GLN A 66 -3.75 13.62 7.57
C GLN A 66 -3.00 13.98 8.86
N GLN A 67 -1.99 13.19 9.25
CA GLN A 67 -1.15 13.51 10.41
C GLN A 67 -0.30 14.76 10.17
N ILE A 68 0.31 14.88 8.99
CA ILE A 68 1.12 16.05 8.63
C ILE A 68 0.26 17.32 8.62
N ILE A 69 -0.90 17.28 7.95
CA ILE A 69 -1.89 18.38 7.91
C ILE A 69 -2.26 18.78 9.33
N SER A 70 -2.64 17.81 10.17
CA SER A 70 -3.06 18.09 11.55
C SER A 70 -1.94 18.65 12.42
N TYR A 71 -0.69 18.26 12.18
CA TYR A 71 0.45 18.68 13.00
C TYR A 71 0.99 20.06 12.60
N LEU A 72 0.94 20.39 11.31
CA LEU A 72 1.54 21.60 10.75
C LEU A 72 0.52 22.65 10.30
N ASP A 73 -0.78 22.35 10.43
CA ASP A 73 -1.89 23.18 9.96
C ASP A 73 -1.68 23.64 8.51
N CYS A 74 -1.43 22.67 7.62
CA CYS A 74 -1.10 22.92 6.22
C CYS A 74 -2.13 22.33 5.26
N SER A 75 -2.06 22.73 4.00
CA SER A 75 -2.92 22.17 2.95
C SER A 75 -2.52 20.73 2.60
N ALA A 76 -3.43 19.99 1.97
CA ALA A 76 -3.14 18.64 1.46
C ALA A 76 -1.98 18.61 0.45
N GLU A 77 -1.88 19.64 -0.40
CA GLU A 77 -0.79 19.77 -1.36
C GLU A 77 0.56 19.99 -0.67
N GLU A 78 0.60 20.85 0.36
CA GLU A 78 1.81 21.06 1.15
C GLU A 78 2.22 19.82 1.93
N SER A 79 1.25 19.10 2.51
CA SER A 79 1.49 17.83 3.20
C SER A 79 2.13 16.80 2.29
N GLU A 80 1.65 16.65 1.05
CA GLU A 80 2.26 15.75 0.07
C GLU A 80 3.71 16.15 -0.22
N LYS A 81 3.97 17.44 -0.46
CA LYS A 81 5.34 17.92 -0.69
C LYS A 81 6.25 17.67 0.51
N LEU A 82 5.75 17.85 1.73
CA LEU A 82 6.46 17.59 2.98
C LEU A 82 6.78 16.10 3.17
N LYS A 83 5.83 15.22 2.88
CA LYS A 83 6.04 13.75 2.91
C LYS A 83 7.22 13.31 2.03
N PHE A 84 7.44 14.00 0.91
CA PHE A 84 8.58 13.76 0.00
C PHE A 84 9.81 14.63 0.27
N GLY A 85 9.87 15.34 1.40
CA GLY A 85 11.04 16.14 1.81
C GLY A 85 11.27 17.41 0.99
N LYS A 86 10.26 17.92 0.26
CA LYS A 86 10.41 19.09 -0.62
C LYS A 86 10.33 20.45 0.09
N HIS A 87 10.16 20.48 1.42
CA HIS A 87 10.10 21.69 2.24
C HIS A 87 10.82 21.52 3.60
N PRO A 88 12.15 21.29 3.60
CA PRO A 88 12.92 21.06 4.83
C PRO A 88 12.91 22.26 5.78
N ASP A 89 12.66 23.48 5.28
CA ASP A 89 12.63 24.69 6.09
C ASP A 89 11.45 24.75 7.08
N LYS A 90 10.38 23.98 6.84
CA LYS A 90 9.22 23.92 7.74
C LYS A 90 9.42 22.91 8.88
N ILE A 91 10.03 21.77 8.58
CA ILE A 91 10.31 20.69 9.54
C ILE A 91 11.36 19.74 8.96
N SER A 92 12.26 19.25 9.81
CA SER A 92 13.22 18.21 9.41
C SER A 92 12.49 16.87 9.19
N PRO A 93 12.95 16.02 8.25
CA PRO A 93 12.38 14.68 8.09
C PRO A 93 12.43 13.84 9.38
N GLU A 94 13.48 14.01 10.18
CA GLU A 94 13.68 13.31 11.45
C GLU A 94 12.63 13.73 12.49
N ASP A 95 12.38 15.03 12.63
CA ASP A 95 11.35 15.56 13.51
C ASP A 95 9.96 15.13 13.05
N LEU A 96 9.71 15.15 11.74
CA LEU A 96 8.44 14.70 11.18
C LEU A 96 8.18 13.22 11.50
N LEU A 97 9.18 12.37 11.26
CA LEU A 97 9.11 10.94 11.56
C LEU A 97 8.88 10.67 13.06
N GLY A 98 9.56 11.43 13.93
CA GLY A 98 9.39 11.33 15.39
C GLY A 98 8.01 11.74 15.89
N LYS A 99 7.23 12.49 15.09
CA LYS A 99 5.86 12.94 15.43
C LYS A 99 4.78 12.04 14.83
N MET A 100 5.10 11.20 13.85
CA MET A 100 4.14 10.31 13.22
C MET A 100 3.78 9.13 14.12
N THR A 101 2.49 8.82 14.19
CA THR A 101 2.00 7.66 14.96
C THR A 101 1.51 6.58 14.02
N LEU A 102 2.19 5.44 14.00
CA LEU A 102 1.72 4.26 13.28
C LEU A 102 0.58 3.58 14.04
N ARG A 103 -0.59 3.48 13.41
CA ARG A 103 -1.70 2.68 13.94
C ARG A 103 -1.45 1.23 13.57
N LYS A 104 -1.32 0.36 14.56
CA LYS A 104 -1.33 -1.09 14.32
C LYS A 104 -2.75 -1.50 13.96
N GLN A 105 -2.92 -2.14 12.80
CA GLN A 105 -4.13 -2.89 12.49
C GLN A 105 -3.81 -4.37 12.57
N GLU A 106 -4.62 -5.11 13.31
CA GLU A 106 -4.48 -6.56 13.36
C GLU A 106 -4.94 -7.16 12.04
N LEU A 107 -3.98 -7.77 11.35
CA LEU A 107 -4.27 -8.66 10.25
C LEU A 107 -4.77 -9.96 10.87
N ASN A 108 -6.07 -10.04 11.15
CA ASN A 108 -6.75 -11.32 11.45
C ASN A 108 -6.63 -12.24 10.23
N LEU A 109 -5.51 -12.96 10.12
CA LEU A 109 -5.26 -13.94 9.09
C LEU A 109 -6.17 -15.14 9.39
N GLN A 110 -7.30 -15.25 8.67
CA GLN A 110 -8.01 -16.52 8.64
C GLN A 110 -7.13 -17.50 7.86
N LYS A 111 -6.89 -18.68 8.46
CA LYS A 111 -6.12 -19.75 7.81
C LYS A 111 -6.67 -20.01 6.41
N PRO A 112 -5.81 -20.23 5.40
CA PRO A 112 -6.27 -20.62 4.08
C PRO A 112 -7.08 -21.93 4.16
N PRO A 113 -8.12 -22.08 3.32
CA PRO A 113 -8.90 -23.32 3.27
C PRO A 113 -8.00 -24.45 2.76
N GLY A 114 -7.57 -25.36 3.65
CA GLY A 114 -6.77 -26.53 3.28
C GLY A 114 -5.75 -26.99 4.32
N GLU A 115 -5.40 -26.18 5.31
CA GLU A 115 -4.57 -26.63 6.44
C GLU A 115 -5.44 -27.28 7.52
N ARG A 116 -5.48 -28.62 7.52
CA ARG A 116 -5.89 -29.40 8.70
C ARG A 116 -4.88 -29.21 9.83
#